data_AF-A0A2Y9A6G9-F1
#
_entry.id   AF-A0A2Y9A6G9-F1
#
_cell.length_a   1.000
_cell.length_b   1.000
_cell.length_c   1.000
_cell.angle_alpha   90.00
_cell.angle_beta   90.00
_cell.angle_gamma   90.00
#
_symmetry.space_group_name_H-M   'P 1'
#
loop_
_entity.id
_entity.type
_entity.pdbx_description
1 polymer ?
#
loop_
_entity_poly.entity_id
_entity_poly.type
_entity_poly.pdbx_seq_one_letter_code
_entity_poly.pdbx_strand_id
1 'polypeptide(L)' 'MLPDVPHEQAQELADQAHQVCLYSRATRSNIDVTVTVSDD' A
#
# COMPACT_ATOMS: atom_id res chain seq x y z
N MET A 1 10.88 -4.83 0.22
CA MET A 1 10.94 -5.68 -0.98
C MET A 1 9.98 -6.84 -0.86
N LEU A 2 9.27 -7.18 -1.95
CA LEU A 2 8.64 -8.50 -2.14
C LEU A 2 9.54 -9.29 -3.11
N PRO A 3 10.37 -10.23 -2.64
CA PRO A 3 11.53 -10.72 -3.39
C PRO A 3 11.21 -11.47 -4.69
N ASP A 4 9.96 -11.87 -4.90
CA ASP A 4 9.51 -12.60 -6.10
C ASP A 4 8.42 -11.86 -6.88
N VAL A 5 8.19 -10.58 -6.56
CA VAL A 5 7.15 -9.75 -7.20
C VAL A 5 7.82 -8.51 -7.79
N PRO A 6 7.62 -8.23 -9.10
CA PRO A 6 8.08 -6.98 -9.70
C PRO A 6 7.59 -5.77 -8.88
N HIS A 7 8.43 -4.75 -8.70
CA HIS A 7 8.11 -3.60 -7.87
C HIS A 7 6.77 -2.95 -8.25
N GLU A 8 6.49 -2.80 -9.54
CA GLU A 8 5.21 -2.27 -10.05
C GLU A 8 4.01 -3.10 -9.57
N GLN A 9 4.10 -4.43 -9.71
CA GLN A 9 3.05 -5.33 -9.26
C GLN A 9 2.92 -5.35 -7.73
N ALA A 10 4.02 -5.21 -7.01
CA ALA A 10 4.03 -5.07 -5.56
C ALA A 10 3.32 -3.78 -5.14
N GLN A 11 3.55 -2.68 -5.85
CA GLN A 11 2.90 -1.40 -5.59
C GLN A 11 1.40 -1.47 -5.89
N GLU A 12 0.98 -2.06 -7.01
CA GLU A 12 -0.44 -2.29 -7.32
C GLU A 12 -1.15 -3.12 -6.24
N LEU A 13 -0.48 -4.14 -5.70
CA LEU A 13 -1.01 -4.96 -4.62
C LEU A 13 -1.14 -4.13 -3.32
N ALA A 14 -0.14 -3.32 -3.00
CA ALA A 14 -0.15 -2.45 -1.84
C ALA A 14 -1.28 -1.41 -1.93
N ASP A 15 -1.51 -0.84 -3.12
CA ASP A 15 -2.59 0.09 -3.41
C ASP A 15 -3.97 -0.56 -3.23
N GLN A 16 -4.15 -1.79 -3.72
CA GLN A 16 -5.36 -2.57 -3.53
C GLN A 16 -5.61 -2.88 -2.05
N ALA A 17 -4.57 -3.29 -1.32
CA ALA A 17 -4.65 -3.55 0.12
C ALA A 17 -5.05 -2.29 0.90
N HIS A 18 -4.52 -1.12 0.51
CA HIS A 18 -4.86 0.17 1.12
C HIS A 18 -6.35 0.53 0.96
N GLN A 19 -7.01 0.10 -0.13
CA GLN A 19 -8.44 0.33 -0.31
C GLN A 19 -9.32 -0.43 0.69
N VAL A 20 -8.88 -1.63 1.09
CA VAL A 20 -9.67 -2.54 1.94
C VAL A 20 -9.25 -2.54 3.40
N CYS A 21 -8.01 -2.13 3.70
CA CYS A 21 -7.45 -2.13 5.05
C CYS A 21 -8.31 -1.30 6.01
N LEU A 22 -8.68 -1.90 7.14
CA LEU A 22 -9.52 -1.28 8.16
C LEU A 22 -8.93 0.05 8.66
N TYR A 23 -7.63 0.08 8.93
CA TYR A 23 -6.96 1.28 9.43
C TYR A 23 -6.93 2.39 8.38
N SER A 24 -6.55 2.08 7.14
CA SER A 24 -6.55 3.05 6.03
C SER A 24 -7.94 3.64 5.77
N ARG A 25 -8.99 2.84 5.93
CA ARG A 25 -10.38 3.32 5.86
C ARG A 25 -10.75 4.19 7.05
N ALA A 26 -10.32 3.83 8.26
CA ALA A 26 -10.59 4.61 9.47
C ALA A 26 -9.87 5.97 9.48
N THR A 27 -8.72 6.09 8.82
CA THR A 27 -7.96 7.34 8.71
C THR A 27 -8.26 8.13 7.45
N ARG A 28 -9.07 7.58 6.53
CA ARG A 28 -9.44 8.25 5.27
C ARG A 28 -10.12 9.59 5.57
N SER A 29 -9.63 10.65 4.94
CA SER A 29 -10.07 12.04 5.14
C SER A 29 -9.71 12.68 6.49
N ASN A 30 -9.02 11.97 7.39
CA ASN A 30 -8.49 12.54 8.63
C ASN A 30 -7.02 12.98 8.48
N ILE A 31 -6.22 12.14 7.85
CA ILE A 31 -4.80 12.37 7.57
C ILE A 31 -4.45 11.84 6.18
N ASP A 32 -3.39 12.40 5.60
CA ASP A 32 -2.83 11.87 4.35
C ASP A 32 -1.98 10.64 4.64
N VAL A 33 -2.16 9.58 3.85
CA VAL A 33 -1.47 8.30 4.03
C VAL A 33 -0.95 7.82 2.69
N THR A 34 0.37 7.85 2.54
CA THR A 34 1.08 7.30 1.37
C THR A 34 1.58 5.90 1.67
N VAL A 35 1.32 4.96 0.77
CA VAL A 35 1.85 3.58 0.84
C VAL A 35 2.88 3.39 -0.26
N THR A 36 4.09 2.98 0.11
CA THR A 36 5.16 2.68 -0.82
C THR A 36 5.75 1.31 -0.51
N VAL A 37 6.09 0.56 -1.55
CA VAL A 37 6.86 -0.67 -1.41
C VAL A 37 8.33 -0.32 -1.25
N SER A 38 8.99 -0.90 -0.24
CA SER A 38 10.41 -0.67 0.02
C SER A 38 11.31 -1.41 -0.98
N ASP A 39 12.41 -0.79 -1.39
CA ASP A 39 13.40 -1.31 -2.36
C ASP A 39 14.65 -1.97 -1.74
N ASP A 40 14.69 -2.11 -0.41
CA ASP A 40 15.77 -2.82 0.32
C ASP A 40 15.61 -4.34 0.25
#